data_AF-A0A832XBG9-F1
#
_entry.id   AF-A0A832XBG9-F1
#
_cell.length_a   1.000
_cell.length_b   1.000
_cell.length_c   1.000
_cell.angle_alpha   90.00
_cell.angle_beta   90.00
_cell.angle_gamma   90.00
#
_symmetry.space_group_name_H-M   'P 1'
#
loop_
_entity.id
_entity.type
_entity.pdbx_description
1 polymer ?
#
loop_
_entity_poly.entity_id
_entity_poly.type
_entity_poly.pdbx_seq_one_letter_code
_entity_poly.pdbx_strand_id
1 'polypeptide(L)'
;MRRRGEETKKTDDRIEALDRKLSESGIRIRDSDQRKVLDEVFDEVTLLALYKLANKKVITAVGGSISTGKEANVFAAEHGEGEDCVIKIYRIRTGNFNAMSDYILGDPRFSNIRKTKKEIIFAWTKKEYSNLSRAQEAGLPVPEPIAFDRNILIMGFLGEDGVPYPQLRLDPPDDPEAAYTECLDLITRLYQKARLVHGDLSEYNILSGGGRLWLIDMGQAVTPDHPSAHRFLFRDIRNINRYFGNRCTIHDEHEILRGIVGEDFFTP
;
A
#
# COMPACT_ATOMS: atom_id res chain seq x y z
N MET A 1 -26.95 -23.47 -19.90
CA MET A 1 -25.78 -23.46 -20.82
C MET A 1 -25.61 -22.16 -21.60
N ARG A 2 -26.67 -21.52 -22.16
CA ARG A 2 -26.53 -20.29 -22.97
C ARG A 2 -25.99 -19.04 -22.24
N ARG A 3 -26.36 -18.79 -20.99
CA ARG A 3 -25.91 -17.60 -20.22
C ARG A 3 -24.40 -17.56 -19.94
N ARG A 4 -23.75 -18.71 -19.75
CA ARG A 4 -22.29 -18.78 -19.53
C ARG A 4 -21.51 -18.35 -20.78
N GLY A 5 -21.94 -18.76 -21.97
CA GLY A 5 -21.25 -18.44 -23.22
C GLY A 5 -21.36 -16.95 -23.63
N GLU A 6 -22.44 -16.27 -23.25
CA GLU A 6 -22.62 -14.83 -23.51
C GLU A 6 -21.78 -13.95 -22.58
N GLU A 7 -21.60 -14.37 -21.31
CA GLU A 7 -20.70 -13.69 -20.38
C GLU A 7 -19.23 -13.86 -20.80
N THR A 8 -18.82 -15.07 -21.22
CA THR A 8 -17.45 -15.31 -21.71
C THR A 8 -17.14 -14.46 -22.95
N LYS A 9 -18.05 -14.42 -23.93
CA LYS A 9 -17.85 -13.63 -25.17
C LYS A 9 -17.75 -12.12 -24.92
N LYS A 10 -18.60 -11.56 -24.05
CA LYS A 10 -18.53 -10.14 -23.66
C LYS A 10 -17.26 -9.78 -22.89
N THR A 11 -16.65 -10.78 -22.24
CA THR A 11 -15.41 -10.60 -21.47
C THR A 11 -14.23 -10.59 -22.43
N ASP A 12 -14.16 -11.55 -23.36
CA ASP A 12 -13.13 -11.58 -24.42
C ASP A 12 -13.10 -10.30 -25.27
N ASP A 13 -14.28 -9.77 -25.66
CA ASP A 13 -14.37 -8.51 -26.42
C ASP A 13 -13.80 -7.28 -25.66
N ARG A 14 -13.90 -7.28 -24.32
CA ARG A 14 -13.38 -6.18 -23.48
C ARG A 14 -11.87 -6.28 -23.30
N ILE A 15 -11.34 -7.50 -23.20
CA ILE A 15 -9.90 -7.77 -23.13
C ILE A 15 -9.24 -7.33 -24.41
N GLU A 16 -9.75 -7.73 -25.57
CA GLU A 16 -9.18 -7.31 -26.85
C GLU A 16 -9.25 -5.80 -27.04
N ALA A 17 -10.33 -5.15 -26.58
CA ALA A 17 -10.42 -3.69 -26.59
C ALA A 17 -9.43 -3.02 -25.63
N LEU A 18 -9.11 -3.67 -24.51
CA LEU A 18 -8.12 -3.19 -23.55
C LEU A 18 -6.69 -3.40 -24.05
N ASP A 19 -6.34 -4.61 -24.49
CA ASP A 19 -5.05 -4.95 -25.08
C ASP A 19 -4.78 -4.03 -26.28
N ARG A 20 -5.80 -3.79 -27.12
CA ARG A 20 -5.70 -2.83 -28.21
C ARG A 20 -5.44 -1.43 -27.68
N LYS A 21 -6.17 -0.95 -26.68
CA LYS A 21 -5.96 0.40 -26.09
C LYS A 21 -4.63 0.57 -25.37
N LEU A 22 -4.15 -0.46 -24.67
CA LEU A 22 -2.86 -0.46 -23.98
C LEU A 22 -1.72 -0.54 -25.00
N SER A 23 -1.85 -1.38 -26.02
CA SER A 23 -0.90 -1.46 -27.14
C SER A 23 -0.87 -0.17 -27.96
N GLU A 24 -2.04 0.44 -28.23
CA GLU A 24 -2.16 1.78 -28.85
C GLU A 24 -1.50 2.87 -27.99
N SER A 25 -1.46 2.68 -26.66
CA SER A 25 -0.76 3.57 -25.71
C SER A 25 0.71 3.21 -25.50
N GLY A 26 1.23 2.20 -26.21
CA GLY A 26 2.63 1.75 -26.10
C GLY A 26 2.95 0.84 -24.90
N ILE A 27 1.97 0.44 -24.10
CA ILE A 27 2.16 -0.47 -22.96
C ILE A 27 2.21 -1.92 -23.45
N ARG A 28 3.30 -2.62 -23.11
CA ARG A 28 3.45 -4.07 -23.32
C ARG A 28 3.01 -4.82 -22.07
N ILE A 29 2.13 -5.83 -22.24
CA ILE A 29 1.78 -6.81 -21.22
C ILE A 29 2.67 -8.03 -21.44
N ARG A 30 3.42 -8.46 -20.41
CA ARG A 30 4.49 -9.46 -20.59
C ARG A 30 4.07 -10.94 -20.52
N ASP A 31 2.80 -11.31 -20.29
CA ASP A 31 2.41 -12.74 -20.28
C ASP A 31 0.91 -13.06 -20.45
N SER A 32 0.57 -14.27 -20.94
CA SER A 32 -0.80 -14.69 -21.28
C SER A 32 -1.64 -15.20 -20.11
N ASP A 33 -1.03 -15.82 -19.09
CA ASP A 33 -1.73 -16.29 -17.87
C ASP A 33 -2.17 -15.14 -16.95
N GLN A 34 -1.57 -13.96 -17.14
CA GLN A 34 -1.89 -12.74 -16.40
C GLN A 34 -3.27 -12.19 -16.76
N ARG A 35 -3.79 -12.48 -17.97
CA ARG A 35 -5.07 -11.96 -18.50
C ARG A 35 -6.28 -12.22 -17.60
N LYS A 36 -6.36 -13.40 -16.97
CA LYS A 36 -7.49 -13.76 -16.08
C LYS A 36 -7.52 -12.91 -14.80
N VAL A 37 -6.36 -12.54 -14.28
CA VAL A 37 -6.25 -11.64 -13.12
C VAL A 37 -6.58 -10.21 -13.55
N LEU A 38 -6.24 -9.82 -14.77
CA LEU A 38 -6.63 -8.52 -15.31
C LEU A 38 -8.18 -8.40 -15.35
N ASP A 39 -8.89 -9.41 -15.85
CA ASP A 39 -10.36 -9.38 -15.97
C ASP A 39 -11.14 -9.17 -14.66
N GLU A 40 -10.68 -9.76 -13.56
CA GLU A 40 -11.37 -9.63 -12.26
C GLU A 40 -11.14 -8.27 -11.60
N VAL A 41 -10.08 -7.57 -12.00
CA VAL A 41 -9.55 -6.39 -11.29
C VAL A 41 -9.87 -5.11 -12.05
N PHE A 42 -9.95 -5.17 -13.37
CA PHE A 42 -10.08 -4.01 -14.23
C PHE A 42 -11.52 -3.75 -14.66
N ASP A 43 -12.27 -3.06 -13.80
CA ASP A 43 -13.49 -2.40 -14.27
C ASP A 43 -13.18 -1.23 -15.24
N GLU A 44 -14.19 -0.78 -15.99
CA GLU A 44 -14.05 0.30 -16.99
C GLU A 44 -13.39 1.57 -16.42
N VAL A 45 -13.66 1.85 -15.14
CA VAL A 45 -13.13 3.00 -14.42
C VAL A 45 -11.62 2.85 -14.21
N THR A 46 -11.17 1.68 -13.79
CA THR A 46 -9.76 1.34 -13.59
C THR A 46 -9.01 1.36 -14.93
N LEU A 47 -9.62 0.84 -16.00
CA LEU A 47 -9.02 0.85 -17.34
C LEU A 47 -8.80 2.25 -17.88
N LEU A 48 -9.80 3.11 -17.75
CA LEU A 48 -9.65 4.51 -18.12
C LEU A 48 -8.61 5.24 -17.25
N ALA A 49 -8.35 4.77 -16.02
CA ALA A 49 -7.30 5.34 -15.17
C ALA A 49 -5.91 4.93 -15.66
N LEU A 50 -5.68 3.64 -15.89
CA LEU A 50 -4.46 3.12 -16.48
C LEU A 50 -4.15 3.79 -17.82
N TYR A 51 -5.13 3.89 -18.72
CA TYR A 51 -4.96 4.52 -20.02
C TYR A 51 -4.51 5.99 -19.90
N LYS A 52 -5.01 6.74 -18.91
CA LYS A 52 -4.56 8.13 -18.68
C LYS A 52 -3.13 8.18 -18.16
N LEU A 53 -2.76 7.29 -17.25
CA LEU A 53 -1.40 7.20 -16.70
C LEU A 53 -0.40 6.80 -17.80
N ALA A 54 -0.77 5.85 -18.66
CA ALA A 54 -0.04 5.45 -19.86
C ALA A 54 0.20 6.60 -20.83
N ASN A 55 -0.85 7.32 -21.22
CA ASN A 55 -0.74 8.45 -22.16
C ASN A 55 0.08 9.61 -21.61
N LYS A 56 0.09 9.79 -20.29
CA LYS A 56 0.97 10.75 -19.62
C LYS A 56 2.41 10.25 -19.48
N LYS A 57 2.72 9.05 -19.99
CA LYS A 57 4.02 8.36 -19.86
C LYS A 57 4.47 8.15 -18.41
N VAL A 58 3.50 8.07 -17.49
CA VAL A 58 3.79 7.73 -16.09
C VAL A 58 4.08 6.23 -15.95
N ILE A 59 3.44 5.40 -16.78
CA ILE A 59 3.74 3.96 -16.89
C ILE A 59 4.15 3.69 -18.34
N THR A 60 5.22 2.94 -18.53
CA THR A 60 5.72 2.52 -19.84
C THR A 60 5.50 1.03 -20.11
N ALA A 61 5.49 0.19 -19.08
CA ALA A 61 5.17 -1.23 -19.19
C ALA A 61 4.41 -1.76 -17.96
N VAL A 62 3.63 -2.82 -18.14
CA VAL A 62 2.96 -3.54 -17.04
C VAL A 62 3.41 -5.00 -17.08
N GLY A 63 3.99 -5.44 -15.97
CA GLY A 63 4.46 -6.79 -15.75
C GLY A 63 3.46 -7.66 -14.99
N GLY A 64 3.98 -8.73 -14.38
CA GLY A 64 3.17 -9.73 -13.68
C GLY A 64 2.59 -9.26 -12.35
N SER A 65 1.64 -10.04 -11.84
CA SER A 65 1.10 -9.83 -10.50
C SER A 65 2.14 -10.19 -9.45
N ILE A 66 2.42 -9.25 -8.55
CA ILE A 66 3.28 -9.45 -7.37
C ILE A 66 2.45 -10.00 -6.22
N SER A 67 1.24 -9.47 -6.02
CA SER A 67 0.36 -9.88 -4.94
C SER A 67 -1.11 -9.69 -5.31
N THR A 68 -1.93 -10.68 -4.97
CA THR A 68 -3.39 -10.61 -5.09
C THR A 68 -4.02 -10.62 -3.70
N GLY A 69 -4.61 -9.49 -3.31
CA GLY A 69 -5.26 -9.33 -2.02
C GLY A 69 -6.77 -9.17 -2.12
N LYS A 70 -7.43 -9.26 -0.96
CA LYS A 70 -8.88 -9.00 -0.83
C LYS A 70 -9.23 -7.54 -1.13
N GLU A 71 -8.30 -6.62 -0.85
CA GLU A 71 -8.55 -5.18 -0.91
C GLU A 71 -7.86 -4.52 -2.10
N ALA A 72 -6.68 -5.00 -2.50
CA ALA A 72 -5.95 -4.51 -3.65
C ALA A 72 -5.15 -5.64 -4.32
N ASN A 73 -4.77 -5.41 -5.58
CA ASN A 73 -3.78 -6.23 -6.26
C ASN A 73 -2.59 -5.35 -6.62
N VAL A 74 -1.40 -5.94 -6.60
CA VAL A 74 -0.14 -5.28 -6.90
C VAL A 74 0.48 -5.95 -8.12
N PHE A 75 0.91 -5.14 -9.08
CA PHE A 75 1.55 -5.57 -10.31
C PHE A 75 2.91 -4.90 -10.46
N ALA A 76 3.88 -5.63 -11.00
CA ALA A 76 5.14 -5.03 -11.45
C ALA A 76 4.86 -4.12 -12.64
N ALA A 77 5.66 -3.07 -12.81
CA ALA A 77 5.54 -2.13 -13.91
C ALA A 77 6.86 -1.38 -14.12
N GLU A 78 6.96 -0.65 -15.22
CA GLU A 78 8.08 0.24 -15.51
C GLU A 78 7.54 1.68 -15.64
N HIS A 79 8.31 2.67 -15.16
CA HIS A 79 8.04 4.10 -15.35
C HIS A 79 9.25 4.82 -15.95
N GLY A 80 9.03 6.05 -16.43
CA GLY A 80 10.12 6.88 -16.95
C GLY A 80 10.91 6.20 -18.07
N GLU A 81 12.23 6.08 -17.89
CA GLU A 81 13.15 5.45 -18.84
C GLU A 81 13.41 3.95 -18.53
N GLY A 82 12.44 3.27 -17.92
CA GLY A 82 12.54 1.83 -17.61
C GLY A 82 12.87 1.53 -16.14
N GLU A 83 12.58 2.47 -15.24
CA GLU A 83 12.74 2.28 -13.80
C GLU A 83 11.60 1.40 -13.26
N ASP A 84 11.94 0.45 -12.39
CA ASP A 84 10.96 -0.48 -11.83
C ASP A 84 10.02 0.23 -10.84
N CYS A 85 8.72 0.04 -11.04
CA CYS A 85 7.67 0.46 -10.12
C CYS A 85 6.63 -0.63 -9.90
N VAL A 86 5.69 -0.34 -9.01
CA VAL A 86 4.52 -1.17 -8.79
C VAL A 86 3.25 -0.37 -9.02
N ILE A 87 2.23 -1.06 -9.55
CA ILE A 87 0.87 -0.57 -9.68
C ILE A 87 0.03 -1.28 -8.63
N LYS A 88 -0.39 -0.55 -7.60
CA LYS A 88 -1.35 -1.01 -6.59
C LYS A 88 -2.75 -0.56 -6.99
N ILE A 89 -3.65 -1.52 -7.17
CA ILE A 89 -5.02 -1.30 -7.64
C ILE A 89 -6.00 -1.76 -6.58
N TYR A 90 -6.73 -0.82 -5.97
CA TYR A 90 -7.76 -1.13 -5.00
C TYR A 90 -9.02 -1.66 -5.68
N ARG A 91 -9.58 -2.74 -5.12
CA ARG A 91 -10.79 -3.39 -5.63
C ARG A 91 -12.02 -2.58 -5.26
N ILE A 92 -12.68 -1.98 -6.26
CA ILE A 92 -13.86 -1.14 -6.06
C ILE A 92 -15.07 -1.91 -5.51
N ARG A 93 -15.27 -3.15 -5.94
CA ARG A 93 -16.48 -3.94 -5.65
C ARG A 93 -16.40 -4.75 -4.36
N THR A 94 -15.22 -5.29 -4.05
CA THR A 94 -15.01 -6.26 -2.96
C THR A 94 -14.23 -5.70 -1.77
N GLY A 95 -13.78 -4.44 -1.82
CA GLY A 95 -13.06 -3.82 -0.71
C GLY A 95 -13.87 -3.85 0.59
N ASN A 96 -13.20 -4.13 1.71
CA ASN A 96 -13.84 -4.26 3.01
C ASN A 96 -14.10 -2.89 3.65
N PHE A 97 -15.19 -2.24 3.21
CA PHE A 97 -15.59 -0.89 3.63
C PHE A 97 -15.67 -0.68 5.15
N ASN A 98 -16.04 -1.71 5.90
CA ASN A 98 -16.21 -1.60 7.33
C ASN A 98 -14.87 -1.53 8.08
N ALA A 99 -13.80 -2.10 7.51
CA ALA A 99 -12.47 -2.00 8.11
C ALA A 99 -11.85 -0.61 7.86
N MET A 100 -12.15 0.01 6.71
CA MET A 100 -11.64 1.33 6.35
C MET A 100 -12.26 2.47 7.17
N SER A 101 -13.50 2.32 7.67
CA SER A 101 -14.20 3.40 8.36
C SER A 101 -13.45 3.94 9.57
N ASP A 102 -12.79 3.08 10.32
CA ASP A 102 -12.07 3.44 11.55
C ASP A 102 -10.83 4.31 11.30
N TYR A 103 -10.30 4.31 10.07
CA TYR A 103 -9.13 5.10 9.65
C TYR A 103 -9.51 6.28 8.75
N ILE A 104 -10.79 6.42 8.42
CA ILE A 104 -11.39 7.54 7.68
C ILE A 104 -12.07 8.50 8.66
N LEU A 105 -12.73 7.96 9.68
CA LEU A 105 -13.57 8.74 10.58
C LEU A 105 -12.73 9.64 11.48
N GLY A 106 -12.80 10.95 11.22
CA GLY A 106 -11.97 11.95 11.89
C GLY A 106 -10.83 12.48 11.02
N ASP A 107 -10.62 11.93 9.82
CA ASP A 107 -9.67 12.49 8.85
C ASP A 107 -10.35 13.61 8.02
N PRO A 108 -9.90 14.87 8.13
CA PRO A 108 -10.51 15.99 7.41
C PRO A 108 -10.53 15.82 5.89
N ARG A 109 -9.62 15.02 5.33
CA ARG A 109 -9.54 14.72 3.89
C ARG A 109 -10.79 14.01 3.37
N PHE A 110 -11.59 13.41 4.25
CA PHE A 110 -12.80 12.65 3.91
C PHE A 110 -14.12 13.36 4.25
N SER A 111 -14.05 14.53 4.91
CA SER A 111 -15.22 15.28 5.42
C SER A 111 -16.28 15.60 4.35
N ASN A 112 -15.85 15.86 3.11
CA ASN A 112 -16.72 16.28 1.99
C ASN A 112 -16.92 15.21 0.91
N ILE A 113 -16.58 13.95 1.22
CA ILE A 113 -16.63 12.86 0.23
C ILE A 113 -18.00 12.20 0.24
N ARG A 114 -18.54 11.98 -0.96
CA ARG A 114 -19.79 11.22 -1.09
C ARG A 114 -19.59 9.82 -0.51
N LYS A 115 -20.52 9.37 0.32
CA LYS A 115 -20.47 8.06 1.00
C LYS A 115 -20.65 6.84 0.07
N THR A 116 -20.36 6.98 -1.22
CA THR A 116 -20.38 5.84 -2.15
C THR A 116 -19.07 5.07 -2.03
N LYS A 117 -19.16 3.75 -2.22
CA LYS A 117 -18.01 2.85 -2.15
C LYS A 117 -16.83 3.32 -3.02
N LYS A 118 -17.13 3.67 -4.26
CA LYS A 118 -16.15 4.11 -5.26
C LYS A 118 -15.38 5.36 -4.82
N GLU A 119 -16.09 6.40 -4.38
CA GLU A 119 -15.46 7.67 -3.98
C GLU A 119 -14.60 7.52 -2.72
N ILE A 120 -15.03 6.69 -1.77
CA ILE A 120 -14.24 6.35 -0.59
C ILE A 120 -12.94 5.66 -1.00
N ILE A 121 -12.97 4.71 -1.94
CA ILE A 121 -11.76 4.03 -2.41
C ILE A 121 -10.80 5.01 -3.09
N PHE A 122 -11.30 5.93 -3.90
CA PHE A 122 -10.43 6.93 -4.53
C PHE A 122 -9.77 7.86 -3.51
N ALA A 123 -10.55 8.25 -2.51
CA ALA A 123 -10.04 9.02 -1.39
C ALA A 123 -9.00 8.25 -0.60
N TRP A 124 -9.20 6.95 -0.41
CA TRP A 124 -8.26 6.04 0.24
C TRP A 124 -6.95 5.90 -0.55
N THR A 125 -7.03 5.71 -1.87
CA THR A 125 -5.85 5.71 -2.73
C THR A 125 -5.07 7.02 -2.64
N LYS A 126 -5.79 8.16 -2.68
CA LYS A 126 -5.17 9.50 -2.48
C LYS A 126 -4.55 9.66 -1.09
N LYS A 127 -5.20 9.11 -0.06
CA LYS A 127 -4.71 9.11 1.32
C LYS A 127 -3.39 8.34 1.42
N GLU A 128 -3.31 7.14 0.85
CA GLU A 128 -2.08 6.34 0.85
C GLU A 128 -0.95 7.05 0.10
N TYR A 129 -1.22 7.60 -1.08
CA TYR A 129 -0.25 8.44 -1.80
C TYR A 129 0.28 9.58 -0.92
N SER A 130 -0.63 10.33 -0.28
CA SER A 130 -0.26 11.47 0.56
C SER A 130 0.54 11.05 1.80
N ASN A 131 0.21 9.90 2.39
CA ASN A 131 0.92 9.36 3.56
C ASN A 131 2.33 8.87 3.17
N LEU A 132 2.48 8.21 2.01
CA LEU A 132 3.78 7.84 1.46
C LEU A 132 4.63 9.10 1.19
N SER A 133 4.07 10.13 0.56
CA SER A 133 4.81 11.38 0.28
C SER A 133 5.31 12.01 1.57
N ARG A 134 4.46 12.09 2.58
CA ARG A 134 4.83 12.65 3.89
C ARG A 134 5.91 11.84 4.61
N ALA A 135 5.84 10.51 4.53
CA ALA A 135 6.86 9.63 5.11
C ALA A 135 8.21 9.73 4.37
N GLN A 136 8.17 9.81 3.03
CA GLN A 136 9.36 10.01 2.19
C GLN A 136 10.01 11.37 2.46
N GLU A 137 9.23 12.45 2.55
CA GLU A 137 9.72 13.79 2.91
C GLU A 137 10.37 13.83 4.30
N ALA A 138 9.90 13.01 5.23
CA ALA A 138 10.50 12.81 6.55
C ALA A 138 11.71 11.86 6.56
N GLY A 139 12.13 11.37 5.38
CA GLY A 139 13.27 10.50 5.17
C GLY A 139 13.07 9.06 5.66
N LEU A 140 11.83 8.58 5.77
CA LEU A 140 11.56 7.18 6.12
C LEU A 140 11.75 6.25 4.91
N PRO A 141 12.19 5.00 5.13
CA PRO A 141 12.24 3.97 4.09
C PRO A 141 10.83 3.47 3.77
N VAL A 142 10.21 4.11 2.77
CA VAL A 142 8.92 3.73 2.18
C VAL A 142 9.06 3.63 0.66
N PRO A 143 8.14 2.95 -0.05
CA PRO A 143 8.06 3.07 -1.51
C PRO A 143 7.93 4.53 -1.93
N GLU A 144 8.72 4.94 -2.92
CA GLU A 144 8.61 6.28 -3.50
C GLU A 144 7.23 6.47 -4.15
N PRO A 145 6.39 7.42 -3.72
CA PRO A 145 5.11 7.68 -4.36
C PRO A 145 5.31 8.41 -5.70
N ILE A 146 4.95 7.76 -6.81
CA ILE A 146 5.16 8.30 -8.16
C ILE A 146 3.91 9.04 -8.66
N ALA A 147 2.75 8.38 -8.60
CA ALA A 147 1.49 8.97 -9.04
C ALA A 147 0.27 8.22 -8.50
N PHE A 148 -0.91 8.80 -8.64
CA PHE A 148 -2.18 8.09 -8.46
C PHE A 148 -3.23 8.59 -9.46
N ASP A 149 -4.16 7.72 -9.86
CA ASP A 149 -5.42 8.11 -10.51
C ASP A 149 -6.53 7.17 -10.02
N ARG A 150 -7.59 7.75 -9.45
CA ARG A 150 -8.75 7.00 -8.95
C ARG A 150 -8.34 5.93 -7.93
N ASN A 151 -8.51 4.65 -8.26
CA ASN A 151 -8.20 3.49 -7.42
C ASN A 151 -6.81 2.90 -7.71
N ILE A 152 -5.95 3.63 -8.44
CA ILE A 152 -4.61 3.20 -8.81
C ILE A 152 -3.59 4.08 -8.11
N LEU A 153 -2.65 3.45 -7.43
CA LEU A 153 -1.44 4.04 -6.87
C LEU A 153 -0.23 3.46 -7.59
N ILE A 154 0.68 4.32 -8.04
CA ILE A 154 1.98 3.95 -8.59
C ILE A 154 3.04 4.38 -7.58
N MET A 155 3.91 3.45 -7.22
CA MET A 155 5.00 3.69 -6.29
C MET A 155 6.25 2.88 -6.67
N GLY A 156 7.42 3.27 -6.18
CA GLY A 156 8.69 2.61 -6.47
C GLY A 156 8.67 1.13 -6.09
N PHE A 157 9.33 0.31 -6.91
CA PHE A 157 9.50 -1.10 -6.60
C PHE A 157 10.53 -1.28 -5.50
N LEU A 158 10.22 -2.12 -4.51
CA LEU A 158 11.12 -2.47 -3.42
C LEU A 158 11.62 -3.89 -3.64
N GLY A 159 12.78 -4.01 -4.28
CA GLY A 159 13.39 -5.28 -4.63
C GLY A 159 14.67 -5.11 -5.43
N GLU A 160 15.27 -6.23 -5.82
CA GLU A 160 16.49 -6.29 -6.62
C GLU A 160 16.29 -7.32 -7.75
N ASP A 161 16.80 -7.03 -8.94
CA ASP A 161 16.70 -7.90 -10.13
C ASP A 161 15.28 -8.40 -10.44
N GLY A 162 14.28 -7.53 -10.24
CA GLY A 162 12.87 -7.84 -10.45
C GLY A 162 12.24 -8.75 -9.38
N VAL A 163 12.97 -9.09 -8.31
CA VAL A 163 12.48 -9.88 -7.19
C VAL A 163 12.15 -8.96 -6.01
N PRO A 164 10.89 -8.94 -5.53
CA PRO A 164 10.50 -8.07 -4.42
C PRO A 164 11.16 -8.51 -3.12
N TYR A 165 11.51 -7.54 -2.27
CA TYR A 165 11.99 -7.84 -0.93
C TYR A 165 10.94 -8.63 -0.12
N PRO A 166 11.35 -9.65 0.64
CA PRO A 166 10.43 -10.47 1.41
C PRO A 166 9.83 -9.69 2.58
N GLN A 167 8.61 -10.07 2.97
CA GLN A 167 8.02 -9.63 4.23
C GLN A 167 8.79 -10.22 5.40
N LEU A 168 8.93 -9.48 6.50
CA LEU A 168 9.63 -9.92 7.71
C LEU A 168 9.09 -11.24 8.29
N ARG A 169 7.80 -11.55 8.07
CA ARG A 169 7.21 -12.84 8.46
C ARG A 169 7.75 -14.05 7.68
N LEU A 170 8.11 -13.83 6.41
CA LEU A 170 8.53 -14.87 5.47
C LEU A 170 10.04 -15.08 5.54
N ASP A 171 10.77 -14.00 5.81
CA ASP A 171 12.21 -13.98 5.98
C ASP A 171 12.55 -13.24 7.29
N PRO A 172 12.51 -13.96 8.44
CA PRO A 172 12.86 -13.38 9.73
C PRO A 172 14.31 -12.87 9.74
N PRO A 173 14.61 -11.80 10.49
CA PRO A 173 15.93 -11.19 10.50
C PRO A 173 16.98 -12.11 11.16
N ASP A 174 18.18 -12.14 10.60
CA ASP A 174 19.34 -12.84 11.17
C ASP A 174 19.77 -12.26 12.53
N ASP A 175 19.63 -10.94 12.69
CA ASP A 175 19.81 -10.22 13.95
C ASP A 175 18.47 -9.61 14.41
N PRO A 176 17.69 -10.36 15.22
CA PRO A 176 16.40 -9.89 15.70
C PRO A 176 16.48 -8.66 16.60
N GLU A 177 17.58 -8.47 17.34
CA GLU A 177 17.72 -7.34 18.26
C GLU A 177 17.96 -6.03 17.49
N ALA A 178 18.81 -6.07 16.48
CA ALA A 178 19.02 -4.95 15.56
C ALA A 178 17.73 -4.59 14.80
N ALA A 179 17.05 -5.59 14.23
CA ALA A 179 15.80 -5.37 13.49
C ALA A 179 14.66 -4.86 14.38
N TYR A 180 14.57 -5.33 15.63
CA TYR A 180 13.61 -4.82 16.61
C TYR A 180 13.87 -3.34 16.92
N THR A 181 15.14 -2.99 17.18
CA THR A 181 15.56 -1.61 17.42
C THR A 181 15.23 -0.70 16.22
N GLU A 182 15.50 -1.17 14.99
CA GLU A 182 15.13 -0.45 13.77
C GLU A 182 13.61 -0.27 13.64
N CYS A 183 12.80 -1.31 13.95
CA CYS A 183 11.34 -1.18 13.96
C CYS A 183 10.86 -0.09 14.93
N LEU A 184 11.44 -0.01 16.12
CA LEU A 184 11.09 1.03 17.10
C LEU A 184 11.52 2.43 16.63
N ASP A 185 12.69 2.57 15.99
CA ASP A 185 13.12 3.83 15.36
C ASP A 185 12.15 4.25 14.26
N LEU A 186 11.72 3.31 13.41
CA LEU A 186 10.76 3.58 12.34
C LEU A 186 9.41 4.06 12.87
N ILE A 187 8.87 3.41 13.91
CA ILE A 187 7.63 3.87 14.59
C ILE A 187 7.83 5.28 15.15
N THR A 188 8.94 5.52 15.85
CA THR A 188 9.26 6.80 16.47
C THR A 188 9.36 7.92 15.44
N ARG A 189 10.11 7.71 14.36
CA ARG A 189 10.28 8.69 13.28
C ARG A 189 9.00 8.91 12.50
N LEU A 190 8.19 7.88 12.30
CA LEU A 190 6.89 8.02 11.65
C LEU A 190 5.98 8.95 12.48
N TYR A 191 5.95 8.75 13.81
CA TYR A 191 5.17 9.60 14.71
C TYR A 191 5.70 11.02 14.82
N GLN A 192 7.00 11.17 15.10
CA GLN A 192 7.59 12.46 15.46
C GLN A 192 7.92 13.33 14.24
N LYS A 193 8.46 12.72 13.16
CA LYS A 193 8.90 13.46 11.96
C LYS A 193 7.81 13.50 10.90
N ALA A 194 7.23 12.36 10.55
CA ALA A 194 6.17 12.31 9.54
C ALA A 194 4.80 12.68 10.09
N ARG A 195 4.63 12.81 11.42
CA ARG A 195 3.34 13.09 12.07
C ARG A 195 2.25 12.12 11.59
N LEU A 196 2.60 10.83 11.61
CA LEU A 196 1.74 9.71 11.24
C LEU A 196 1.86 8.57 12.26
N VAL A 197 0.76 7.87 12.47
CA VAL A 197 0.73 6.54 13.12
C VAL A 197 0.39 5.55 12.03
N HIS A 198 1.14 4.46 11.89
CA HIS A 198 0.94 3.49 10.80
C HIS A 198 -0.47 2.89 10.84
N GLY A 199 -0.97 2.60 12.04
CA GLY A 199 -2.33 2.09 12.21
C GLY A 199 -2.34 0.58 12.30
N ASP A 200 -1.72 -0.10 11.35
CA ASP A 200 -1.75 -1.56 11.22
C ASP A 200 -0.37 -2.17 10.99
N LEU A 201 0.62 -1.71 11.76
CA LEU A 201 2.00 -2.16 11.61
C LEU A 201 2.18 -3.57 12.19
N SER A 202 2.85 -4.43 11.42
CA SER A 202 3.16 -5.81 11.77
C SER A 202 4.23 -6.37 10.83
N GLU A 203 4.68 -7.60 11.07
CA GLU A 203 5.62 -8.35 10.23
C GLU A 203 5.12 -8.62 8.79
N TYR A 204 3.84 -8.36 8.51
CA TYR A 204 3.24 -8.46 7.18
C TYR A 204 3.50 -7.21 6.33
N ASN A 205 3.66 -6.06 6.97
CA ASN A 205 3.72 -4.74 6.34
C ASN A 205 5.13 -4.11 6.44
N ILE A 206 6.12 -4.94 6.78
CA ILE A 206 7.54 -4.60 6.82
C ILE A 206 8.26 -5.51 5.83
N LEU A 207 8.97 -4.93 4.87
CA LEU A 207 9.87 -5.66 3.98
C LEU A 207 11.31 -5.53 4.47
N SER A 208 12.11 -6.57 4.28
CA SER A 208 13.54 -6.59 4.62
C SER A 208 14.37 -6.73 3.35
N GLY A 209 15.28 -5.78 3.09
CA GLY A 209 16.14 -5.83 1.90
C GLY A 209 16.96 -4.56 1.68
N GLY A 210 18.06 -4.69 0.95
CA GLY A 210 19.03 -3.60 0.78
C GLY A 210 19.67 -3.15 2.09
N GLY A 211 19.77 -4.05 3.08
CA GLY A 211 20.37 -3.78 4.39
C GLY A 211 19.52 -2.91 5.33
N ARG A 212 18.21 -2.78 5.09
CA ARG A 212 17.28 -2.01 5.95
C ARG A 212 15.86 -2.56 5.91
N LEU A 213 15.01 -2.08 6.81
CA LEU A 213 13.59 -2.34 6.83
C LEU A 213 12.81 -1.26 6.07
N TRP A 214 11.74 -1.66 5.41
CA TRP A 214 10.86 -0.78 4.64
C TRP A 214 9.42 -0.90 5.09
N LEU A 215 8.76 0.23 5.31
CA LEU A 215 7.33 0.27 5.64
C LEU A 215 6.50 0.30 4.36
N ILE A 216 5.51 -0.59 4.25
CA ILE A 216 4.54 -0.62 3.15
C ILE A 216 3.11 -0.53 3.68
N ASP A 217 2.14 -0.33 2.79
CA ASP A 217 0.70 -0.27 3.13
C ASP A 217 0.29 0.91 4.04
N MET A 218 0.77 2.11 3.69
CA MET A 218 0.52 3.36 4.42
C MET A 218 -0.93 3.90 4.33
N GLY A 219 -1.86 3.16 3.73
CA GLY A 219 -3.26 3.59 3.56
C GLY A 219 -4.03 3.67 4.87
N GLN A 220 -3.71 2.80 5.83
CA GLN A 220 -4.33 2.79 7.15
C GLN A 220 -3.74 3.86 8.09
N ALA A 221 -2.64 4.51 7.71
CA ALA A 221 -1.97 5.48 8.57
C ALA A 221 -2.83 6.72 8.83
N VAL A 222 -2.80 7.22 10.07
CA VAL A 222 -3.58 8.37 10.56
C VAL A 222 -2.67 9.43 11.17
N THR A 223 -3.15 10.66 11.30
CA THR A 223 -2.44 11.72 12.01
C THR A 223 -2.54 11.52 13.53
N PRO A 224 -1.58 12.02 14.33
CA PRO A 224 -1.65 12.00 15.79
C PRO A 224 -2.92 12.65 16.38
N ASP A 225 -3.51 13.62 15.67
CA ASP A 225 -4.75 14.29 16.09
C ASP A 225 -6.01 13.43 15.90
N HIS A 226 -5.90 12.25 15.28
CA HIS A 226 -7.00 11.33 15.11
C HIS A 226 -7.45 10.78 16.48
N PRO A 227 -8.76 10.69 16.80
CA PRO A 227 -9.23 10.28 18.12
C PRO A 227 -8.67 8.93 18.60
N SER A 228 -8.49 7.99 17.66
CA SER A 228 -7.94 6.65 17.92
C SER A 228 -6.42 6.53 17.72
N ALA A 229 -5.69 7.61 17.44
CA ALA A 229 -4.27 7.55 17.10
C ALA A 229 -3.43 6.86 18.18
N HIS A 230 -3.67 7.19 19.46
CA HIS A 230 -2.98 6.59 20.60
C HIS A 230 -3.23 5.07 20.67
N ARG A 231 -4.47 4.63 20.44
CA ARG A 231 -4.85 3.21 20.45
C ARG A 231 -4.15 2.46 19.33
N PHE A 232 -4.08 3.07 18.15
CA PHE A 232 -3.38 2.52 17.00
C PHE A 232 -1.87 2.43 17.21
N LEU A 233 -1.25 3.49 17.73
CA LEU A 233 0.19 3.49 18.03
C LEU A 233 0.53 2.40 19.05
N PHE A 234 -0.27 2.29 20.12
CA PHE A 234 -0.07 1.23 21.09
C PHE A 234 -0.23 -0.15 20.44
N ARG A 235 -1.24 -0.37 19.60
CA ARG A 235 -1.41 -1.63 18.85
C ARG A 235 -0.19 -1.94 17.97
N ASP A 236 0.36 -0.96 17.26
CA ASP A 236 1.55 -1.13 16.42
C ASP A 236 2.74 -1.60 17.27
N ILE A 237 2.99 -0.96 18.41
CA ILE A 237 4.03 -1.35 19.38
C ILE A 237 3.82 -2.80 19.86
N ARG A 238 2.59 -3.16 20.26
CA ARG A 238 2.25 -4.52 20.71
C ARG A 238 2.48 -5.56 19.64
N ASN A 239 2.14 -5.25 18.38
CA ASN A 239 2.34 -6.17 17.27
C ASN A 239 3.84 -6.46 17.05
N ILE A 240 4.68 -5.42 17.08
CA ILE A 240 6.13 -5.56 16.96
C ILE A 240 6.69 -6.33 18.16
N ASN A 241 6.34 -5.96 19.39
CA ASN A 241 6.75 -6.69 20.59
C ASN A 241 6.34 -8.16 20.54
N ARG A 242 5.13 -8.48 20.08
CA ARG A 242 4.66 -9.87 19.93
C ARG A 242 5.49 -10.64 18.91
N TYR A 243 5.82 -10.04 17.77
CA TYR A 243 6.63 -10.70 16.75
C TYR A 243 8.06 -10.98 17.27
N PHE A 244 8.68 -10.02 17.96
CA PHE A 244 10.06 -10.14 18.45
C PHE A 244 10.20 -10.84 19.81
N GLY A 245 9.14 -10.96 20.60
CA GLY A 245 9.19 -11.48 21.98
C GLY A 245 9.73 -12.91 22.13
N ASN A 246 9.66 -13.72 21.07
CA ASN A 246 10.26 -15.07 21.05
C ASN A 246 11.66 -15.11 20.39
N ARG A 247 12.21 -13.96 20.01
CA ARG A 247 13.44 -13.82 19.20
C ARG A 247 14.51 -12.99 19.88
N CYS A 248 14.12 -11.97 20.64
CA CYS A 248 15.03 -11.13 21.43
C CYS A 248 14.34 -10.63 22.70
N THR A 249 15.09 -9.93 23.55
CA THR A 249 14.51 -9.21 24.69
C THR A 249 13.74 -8.00 24.17
N ILE A 250 12.51 -7.81 24.63
CA ILE A 250 11.63 -6.70 24.24
C ILE A 250 11.55 -5.67 25.37
N HIS A 251 11.30 -4.42 25.00
CA HIS A 251 11.04 -3.34 25.95
C HIS A 251 9.57 -3.30 26.39
N ASP A 252 9.31 -2.70 27.54
CA ASP A 252 7.94 -2.51 28.04
C ASP A 252 7.13 -1.61 27.09
N GLU A 253 5.90 -2.02 26.78
CA GLU A 253 5.05 -1.35 25.81
C GLU A 253 4.74 0.11 26.22
N HIS A 254 4.62 0.39 27.53
CA HIS A 254 4.34 1.73 28.05
C HIS A 254 5.59 2.61 28.08
N GLU A 255 6.77 2.04 28.32
CA GLU A 255 8.04 2.75 28.18
C GLU A 255 8.30 3.17 26.73
N ILE A 256 8.08 2.28 25.77
CA ILE A 256 8.19 2.59 24.34
C ILE A 256 7.20 3.71 23.96
N LEU A 257 5.93 3.57 24.36
CA LEU A 257 4.91 4.58 24.07
C LEU A 257 5.32 5.95 24.63
N ARG A 258 5.75 6.01 25.89
CA ARG A 258 6.22 7.25 26.54
C ARG A 258 7.39 7.88 25.79
N GLY A 259 8.38 7.08 25.38
CA GLY A 259 9.51 7.57 24.58
C GLY A 259 9.10 8.19 23.25
N ILE A 260 8.01 7.71 22.63
CA ILE A 260 7.51 8.21 21.35
C ILE A 260 6.70 9.49 21.51
N VAL A 261 5.73 9.52 22.44
CA VAL A 261 4.76 10.63 22.56
C VAL A 261 5.23 11.75 23.49
N GLY A 262 6.22 11.49 24.35
CA GLY A 262 6.69 12.41 25.38
C GLY A 262 5.84 12.36 26.67
N GLU A 263 6.45 12.76 27.79
CA GLU A 263 5.81 12.76 29.12
C GLU A 263 4.63 13.75 29.20
N ASP A 264 4.71 14.86 28.47
CA ASP A 264 3.67 15.89 28.44
C ASP A 264 2.31 15.34 27.94
N PHE A 265 2.32 14.27 27.15
CA PHE A 265 1.10 13.61 26.68
C PHE A 265 0.28 12.96 27.81
N PHE A 266 0.94 12.56 28.91
CA PHE A 266 0.28 11.90 30.05
C PHE A 266 -0.12 12.88 31.15
N THR A 267 0.16 14.16 30.95
CA THR A 267 -0.13 15.22 31.93
C THR A 267 -1.43 15.93 31.54
N PRO A 268 -2.42 16.08 32.45
CA PRO A 268 -3.75 16.64 32.13
C PRO A 268 -3.75 18.09 31.65
#